data_AF-A0A6C0HQ81-F1
#
_entry.id   AF-A0A6C0HQ81-F1
#
_cell.length_a   1.000
_cell.length_b   1.000
_cell.length_c   1.000
_cell.angle_alpha   90.00
_cell.angle_beta   90.00
_cell.angle_gamma   90.00
#
_symmetry.space_group_name_H-M   'P 1'
#
loop_
_entity.id
_entity.type
_entity.pdbx_description
1 polymer ?
#
loop_
_entity_poly.entity_id
_entity_poly.type
_entity_poly.pdbx_seq_one_letter_code
_entity_poly.pdbx_strand_id
1 'polypeptide(L)'
;MESPQLVLVFDTETTGLPPKMGKDRKQHDASEARLEGSPNESEPLWASIIAQWPVTIQFSYIIYNLATNQYSMYNKYVEDMPSGMAEAFLANPETHYTVKGALEKRQEQIAKKAAGEPNLIATRREIMEQFMKDLNQDITLVAHNLKYDYKMVLAELYRLQLESGDSSFFRTHEGILSSKPKYCTMCVAQKDKKAKIKARGQYGLWDKPPKLEELYNKFFGYMPISDNLHNSLIDSIVTLRCFYRLVNSPPKTALCGVGAPDVYLVAGEPMGPVEKTIQEYIQQDITPPGTDPNGVGGPVAVCVETILGGKNIRLTRTRRTRMTRRTRRDKKQKTHRKKYSSRRR
;
A
#
# COMPACT_ATOMS: atom_id res chain seq x y z
N MET A 1 2.87 17.77 23.15
CA MET A 1 2.42 16.36 23.05
C MET A 1 3.19 15.77 21.89
N GLU A 2 4.03 14.77 22.17
CA GLU A 2 4.72 14.03 21.11
C GLU A 2 3.67 13.40 20.20
N SER A 3 3.84 13.57 18.88
CA SER A 3 2.97 12.98 17.89
C SER A 3 2.99 11.44 18.04
N PRO A 4 1.82 10.79 18.06
CA PRO A 4 1.74 9.36 18.32
C PRO A 4 2.46 8.55 17.26
N GLN A 5 3.09 7.51 17.76
CA GLN A 5 4.00 6.64 17.02
C GLN A 5 3.29 5.39 16.48
N LEU A 6 1.97 5.44 16.37
CA LEU A 6 1.17 4.33 15.88
C LEU A 6 1.16 4.32 14.36
N VAL A 7 1.37 3.13 13.81
CA VAL A 7 1.14 2.85 12.39
C VAL A 7 0.13 1.73 12.27
N LEU A 8 -0.76 1.84 11.29
CA LEU A 8 -1.65 0.77 10.87
C LEU A 8 -1.17 0.26 9.53
N VAL A 9 -0.58 -0.93 9.51
CA VAL A 9 -0.12 -1.60 8.29
C VAL A 9 -1.22 -2.56 7.83
N PHE A 10 -1.72 -2.41 6.61
CA PHE A 10 -2.82 -3.24 6.11
C PHE A 10 -2.60 -3.65 4.66
N ASP A 11 -3.30 -4.71 4.28
CA ASP A 11 -3.31 -5.29 2.94
C ASP A 11 -4.65 -6.00 2.69
N THR A 12 -5.03 -6.15 1.42
CA THR A 12 -6.28 -6.81 1.02
C THR A 12 -6.07 -7.88 -0.06
N GLU A 13 -6.61 -9.08 0.16
CA GLU A 13 -6.79 -10.04 -0.92
C GLU A 13 -8.14 -9.83 -1.58
N THR A 14 -8.17 -9.89 -2.91
CA THR A 14 -9.33 -9.45 -3.69
C THR A 14 -9.58 -10.34 -4.89
N THR A 15 -10.77 -10.25 -5.48
CA THR A 15 -11.16 -11.06 -6.65
C THR A 15 -10.47 -10.66 -7.95
N GLY A 16 -9.67 -9.59 -7.99
CA GLY A 16 -8.97 -9.18 -9.21
C GLY A 16 -8.48 -7.73 -9.18
N LEU A 17 -8.24 -7.17 -10.37
CA LEU A 17 -7.75 -5.81 -10.54
C LEU A 17 -8.88 -4.80 -10.77
N PRO A 18 -8.68 -3.50 -10.49
CA PRO A 18 -9.69 -2.49 -10.75
C PRO A 18 -9.98 -2.36 -12.25
N PRO A 19 -11.20 -1.96 -12.63
CA PRO A 19 -11.55 -1.70 -14.01
C PRO A 19 -10.70 -0.56 -14.57
N LYS A 20 -10.33 -0.68 -15.84
CA LYS A 20 -9.66 0.40 -16.57
C LYS A 20 -10.67 1.52 -16.86
N MET A 21 -10.59 2.60 -16.09
CA MET A 21 -11.40 3.79 -16.32
C MET A 21 -10.78 4.68 -17.42
N GLY A 22 -11.43 4.78 -18.57
CA GLY A 22 -10.99 5.66 -19.67
C GLY A 22 -10.01 5.03 -20.66
N LYS A 23 -9.77 5.76 -21.76
CA LYS A 23 -9.05 5.22 -22.94
C LYS A 23 -7.54 5.19 -22.74
N ASP A 24 -7.01 6.15 -22.00
CA ASP A 24 -5.58 6.35 -21.78
C ASP A 24 -5.26 6.49 -20.28
N ARG A 25 -3.96 6.45 -19.96
CA ARG A 25 -3.48 6.52 -18.57
C ARG A 25 -3.86 7.82 -17.86
N LYS A 26 -3.91 8.94 -18.59
CA LYS A 26 -4.22 10.24 -18.01
C LYS A 26 -5.69 10.33 -17.62
N GLN A 27 -6.58 9.79 -18.45
CA GLN A 27 -8.01 9.68 -18.13
C GLN A 27 -8.23 8.74 -16.95
N HIS A 28 -7.52 7.61 -16.93
CA HIS A 28 -7.53 6.68 -15.80
C HIS A 28 -7.13 7.34 -14.49
N ASP A 29 -5.97 7.99 -14.45
CA ASP A 29 -5.48 8.66 -13.25
C ASP A 29 -6.43 9.79 -12.80
N ALA A 30 -7.09 10.48 -13.73
CA ALA A 30 -8.08 11.51 -13.42
C ALA A 30 -9.36 10.92 -12.81
N SER A 31 -9.90 9.84 -13.38
CA SER A 31 -11.06 9.13 -12.82
C SER A 31 -10.75 8.54 -11.45
N GLU A 32 -9.57 7.96 -11.30
CA GLU A 32 -9.09 7.42 -10.04
C GLU A 32 -9.00 8.45 -8.92
N ALA A 33 -8.67 9.70 -9.23
CA ALA A 33 -8.63 10.78 -8.25
C ALA A 33 -10.02 11.21 -7.78
N ARG A 34 -11.08 10.94 -8.56
CA ARG A 34 -12.47 11.24 -8.20
C ARG A 34 -13.08 10.20 -7.26
N LEU A 35 -12.44 9.05 -7.10
CA LEU A 35 -12.88 8.01 -6.17
C LEU A 35 -12.56 8.31 -4.71
N GLU A 36 -11.58 9.18 -4.47
CA GLU A 36 -11.15 9.57 -3.13
C GLU A 36 -11.99 10.71 -2.53
N GLY A 37 -13.16 10.99 -3.13
CA GLY A 37 -14.06 12.05 -2.74
C GLY A 37 -13.57 13.44 -3.13
N SER A 38 -14.46 14.25 -3.69
CA SER A 38 -14.32 15.71 -3.62
C SER A 38 -15.41 16.20 -2.68
N PRO A 39 -15.12 17.09 -1.72
CA PRO A 39 -16.14 17.70 -0.86
C PRO A 39 -17.30 18.34 -1.64
N ASN A 40 -17.08 18.64 -2.93
CA ASN A 40 -17.99 19.38 -3.79
C ASN A 40 -18.72 18.53 -4.86
N GLU A 41 -18.58 17.20 -4.89
CA GLU A 41 -19.34 16.35 -5.83
C GLU A 41 -20.56 15.70 -5.14
N SER A 42 -21.73 15.79 -5.81
CA SER A 42 -23.03 15.32 -5.29
C SER A 42 -23.11 13.80 -5.18
N GLU A 43 -22.45 13.08 -6.08
CA GLU A 43 -22.33 11.61 -6.04
C GLU A 43 -20.90 11.17 -6.39
N PRO A 44 -20.27 10.29 -5.58
CA PRO A 44 -18.98 9.73 -5.93
C PRO A 44 -19.06 8.93 -7.23
N LEU A 45 -17.96 8.88 -8.00
CA LEU A 45 -17.84 8.05 -9.22
C LEU A 45 -18.18 6.56 -8.96
N TRP A 46 -18.11 6.12 -7.70
CA TRP A 46 -18.47 4.80 -7.21
C TRP A 46 -19.80 4.28 -7.74
N ALA A 47 -20.86 5.10 -7.79
CA ALA A 47 -22.18 4.68 -8.27
C ALA A 47 -22.12 4.01 -9.65
N SER A 48 -21.27 4.52 -10.55
CA SER A 48 -21.18 4.04 -11.93
C SER A 48 -20.22 2.85 -12.13
N ILE A 49 -19.34 2.57 -11.17
CA ILE A 49 -18.24 1.60 -11.35
C ILE A 49 -18.19 0.50 -10.29
N ILE A 50 -18.93 0.62 -9.18
CA ILE A 50 -18.77 -0.27 -8.02
C ILE A 50 -19.03 -1.75 -8.36
N ALA A 51 -19.95 -2.01 -9.29
CA ALA A 51 -20.26 -3.36 -9.77
C ALA A 51 -19.12 -4.02 -10.55
N GLN A 52 -18.21 -3.22 -11.12
CA GLN A 52 -17.01 -3.71 -11.84
C GLN A 52 -15.78 -3.74 -10.93
N TRP A 53 -15.86 -3.18 -9.72
CA TRP A 53 -14.75 -3.12 -8.79
C TRP A 53 -14.58 -4.48 -8.10
N PRO A 54 -13.34 -4.95 -7.86
CA PRO A 54 -13.09 -6.18 -7.13
C PRO A 54 -13.76 -6.20 -5.75
N VAL A 55 -14.02 -7.41 -5.26
CA VAL A 55 -14.56 -7.66 -3.91
C VAL A 55 -13.43 -8.20 -3.05
N THR A 56 -13.42 -7.79 -1.79
CA THR A 56 -12.45 -8.26 -0.79
C THR A 56 -12.74 -9.72 -0.39
N ILE A 57 -11.70 -10.56 -0.37
CA ILE A 57 -11.74 -11.96 0.06
C ILE A 57 -11.18 -12.09 1.48
N GLN A 58 -10.05 -11.41 1.74
CA GLN A 58 -9.37 -11.37 3.04
C GLN A 58 -8.97 -9.93 3.34
N PHE A 59 -9.11 -9.51 4.60
CA PHE A 59 -8.73 -8.19 5.09
C PHE A 59 -7.95 -8.35 6.40
N SER A 60 -6.74 -7.79 6.43
CA SER A 60 -5.86 -7.89 7.59
C SER A 60 -5.14 -6.58 7.83
N TYR A 61 -4.84 -6.32 9.09
CA TYR A 61 -4.00 -5.21 9.48
C TYR A 61 -3.28 -5.45 10.80
N ILE A 62 -2.23 -4.67 11.00
CA ILE A 62 -1.41 -4.63 12.21
C ILE A 62 -1.41 -3.19 12.70
N ILE A 63 -1.83 -2.98 13.95
CA ILE A 63 -1.56 -1.74 14.65
C ILE A 63 -0.24 -1.94 15.37
N TYR A 64 0.75 -1.11 15.09
CA TYR A 64 2.09 -1.22 15.64
C TYR A 64 2.53 0.09 16.27
N ASN A 65 3.03 0.01 17.51
CA ASN A 65 3.60 1.15 18.21
C ASN A 65 5.11 1.20 17.99
N LEU A 66 5.58 2.21 17.25
CA LEU A 66 7.01 2.35 16.93
C LEU A 66 7.89 2.68 18.15
N ALA A 67 7.30 3.13 19.27
CA ALA A 67 8.02 3.45 20.50
C ALA A 67 8.23 2.20 21.37
N THR A 68 7.14 1.46 21.57
CA THR A 68 7.10 0.34 22.52
C THR A 68 7.27 -1.02 21.86
N ASN A 69 7.26 -1.05 20.53
CA ASN A 69 7.19 -2.25 19.69
C ASN A 69 5.93 -3.10 19.88
N GLN A 70 4.98 -2.71 20.75
CA GLN A 70 3.71 -3.42 20.97
C GLN A 70 2.83 -3.41 19.73
N TYR A 71 2.02 -4.46 19.57
CA TYR A 71 1.16 -4.60 18.41
C TYR A 71 -0.15 -5.32 18.67
N SER A 72 -1.14 -5.11 17.82
CA SER A 72 -2.30 -5.98 17.65
C SER A 72 -2.45 -6.36 16.19
N MET A 73 -3.05 -7.52 15.94
CA MET A 73 -3.33 -7.99 14.59
C MET A 73 -4.82 -8.27 14.43
N TYR A 74 -5.34 -7.94 13.26
CA TYR A 74 -6.66 -8.29 12.81
C TYR A 74 -6.52 -9.03 11.49
N ASN A 75 -7.18 -10.18 11.35
CA ASN A 75 -7.11 -11.01 10.16
C ASN A 75 -8.46 -11.72 9.99
N LYS A 76 -9.18 -11.38 8.92
CA LYS A 76 -10.47 -11.99 8.61
C LYS A 76 -10.64 -12.28 7.12
N TYR A 77 -11.29 -13.39 6.83
CA TYR A 77 -11.89 -13.70 5.54
C TYR A 77 -13.34 -13.22 5.52
N VAL A 78 -13.75 -12.66 4.38
CA VAL A 78 -15.06 -12.02 4.21
C VAL A 78 -16.16 -13.07 4.10
N GLU A 79 -17.15 -13.02 4.98
CA GLU A 79 -18.28 -13.96 4.99
C GLU A 79 -19.24 -13.73 3.82
N ASP A 80 -19.72 -12.51 3.67
CA ASP A 80 -20.87 -12.12 2.84
C ASP A 80 -20.43 -11.60 1.47
N MET A 81 -19.60 -12.38 0.77
CA MET A 81 -19.34 -12.12 -0.65
C MET A 81 -20.64 -12.24 -1.46
N PRO A 82 -20.79 -11.52 -2.59
CA PRO A 82 -21.96 -11.64 -3.45
C PRO A 82 -22.28 -13.10 -3.81
N SER A 83 -23.56 -13.46 -3.71
CA SER A 83 -24.02 -14.85 -3.87
C SER A 83 -23.55 -15.46 -5.20
N GLY A 84 -22.97 -16.65 -5.14
CA GLY A 84 -22.47 -17.40 -6.31
C GLY A 84 -21.13 -16.90 -6.87
N MET A 85 -20.59 -15.77 -6.38
CA MET A 85 -19.34 -15.22 -6.89
C MET A 85 -18.14 -16.12 -6.57
N ALA A 86 -18.03 -16.59 -5.33
CA ALA A 86 -16.91 -17.44 -4.91
C ALA A 86 -16.88 -18.75 -5.70
N GLU A 87 -18.05 -19.38 -5.87
CA GLU A 87 -18.21 -20.62 -6.64
C GLU A 87 -17.86 -20.41 -8.11
N ALA A 88 -18.27 -19.27 -8.70
CA ALA A 88 -17.95 -18.95 -10.09
C ALA A 88 -16.44 -18.78 -10.31
N PHE A 89 -15.72 -18.13 -9.39
CA PHE A 89 -14.26 -18.03 -9.47
C PHE A 89 -13.58 -19.39 -9.29
N LEU A 90 -14.01 -20.20 -8.32
CA LEU A 90 -13.42 -21.52 -8.07
C LEU A 90 -13.65 -22.51 -9.23
N ALA A 91 -14.81 -22.42 -9.90
CA ALA A 91 -15.14 -23.26 -11.05
C ALA A 91 -14.44 -22.83 -12.36
N ASN A 92 -13.96 -21.58 -12.45
CA ASN A 92 -13.31 -21.07 -13.64
C ASN A 92 -11.81 -21.46 -13.67
N PRO A 93 -11.34 -22.25 -14.66
CA PRO A 93 -9.94 -22.67 -14.75
C PRO A 93 -8.97 -21.51 -15.04
N GLU A 94 -9.46 -20.39 -15.57
CA GLU A 94 -8.66 -19.19 -15.86
C GLU A 94 -8.51 -18.27 -14.63
N THR A 95 -9.15 -18.60 -13.50
CA THR A 95 -8.99 -17.84 -12.26
C THR A 95 -7.55 -17.88 -11.81
N HIS A 96 -6.98 -16.70 -11.54
CA HIS A 96 -5.61 -16.59 -11.07
C HIS A 96 -5.40 -17.39 -9.78
N TYR A 97 -4.29 -18.11 -9.67
CA TYR A 97 -4.04 -19.07 -8.59
C TYR A 97 -4.10 -18.42 -7.19
N THR A 98 -3.72 -17.15 -7.06
CA THR A 98 -3.79 -16.41 -5.79
C THR A 98 -5.22 -16.16 -5.34
N VAL A 99 -6.10 -15.77 -6.28
CA VAL A 99 -7.54 -15.59 -6.03
C VAL A 99 -8.15 -16.94 -5.64
N LYS A 100 -7.80 -17.99 -6.37
CA LYS A 100 -8.25 -19.36 -6.07
C LYS A 100 -7.81 -19.80 -4.67
N GLY A 101 -6.54 -19.65 -4.32
CA GLY A 101 -6.01 -20.01 -3.00
C GLY A 101 -6.67 -19.23 -1.86
N ALA A 102 -6.90 -17.92 -2.04
CA ALA A 102 -7.62 -17.09 -1.07
C ALA A 102 -9.07 -17.55 -0.87
N LEU A 103 -9.77 -17.94 -1.95
CA LEU A 103 -11.14 -18.46 -1.89
C LEU A 103 -11.22 -19.85 -1.26
N GLU A 104 -10.26 -20.74 -1.54
CA GLU A 104 -10.16 -22.07 -0.91
C GLU A 104 -9.93 -21.93 0.59
N LYS A 105 -9.03 -21.03 1.01
CA LYS A 105 -8.81 -20.71 2.43
C LYS A 105 -10.05 -20.10 3.08
N ARG A 106 -10.77 -19.23 2.37
CA ARG A 106 -12.06 -18.73 2.84
C ARG A 106 -13.06 -19.86 3.07
N GLN A 107 -13.18 -20.84 2.16
CA GLN A 107 -14.07 -21.99 2.33
C GLN A 107 -13.69 -22.85 3.54
N GLU A 108 -12.40 -23.05 3.79
CA GLU A 108 -11.89 -23.72 5.00
C GLU A 108 -12.38 -23.00 6.28
N GLN A 109 -12.28 -21.67 6.31
CA GLN A 109 -12.70 -20.86 7.45
C GLN A 109 -14.22 -20.84 7.65
N ILE A 110 -15.00 -20.89 6.57
CA ILE A 110 -16.47 -21.07 6.63
C ILE A 110 -16.82 -22.43 7.23
N ALA A 111 -16.12 -23.50 6.83
CA ALA A 111 -16.34 -24.83 7.38
C ALA A 111 -16.03 -24.87 8.90
N LYS A 112 -14.93 -24.23 9.33
CA LYS A 112 -14.59 -24.06 10.75
C LYS A 112 -15.70 -23.32 11.52
N LYS A 113 -16.22 -22.22 10.97
CA LYS A 113 -17.35 -21.49 11.55
C LYS A 113 -18.58 -22.39 11.72
N ALA A 114 -18.93 -23.17 10.69
CA ALA A 114 -20.07 -24.09 10.74
C ALA A 114 -19.89 -25.23 11.75
N ALA A 115 -18.64 -25.67 11.96
CA ALA A 115 -18.29 -26.67 12.97
C ALA A 115 -18.22 -26.11 14.41
N GLY A 116 -18.39 -24.80 14.61
CA GLY A 116 -18.22 -24.15 15.91
C GLY A 116 -16.76 -24.05 16.36
N GLU A 117 -15.82 -24.24 15.44
CA GLU A 117 -14.38 -24.13 15.70
C GLU A 117 -13.91 -22.66 15.65
N PRO A 118 -12.78 -22.34 16.32
CA PRO A 118 -12.10 -21.07 16.11
C PRO A 118 -11.87 -20.81 14.62
N ASN A 119 -12.29 -19.63 14.16
CA ASN A 119 -12.27 -19.28 12.75
C ASN A 119 -11.98 -17.79 12.54
N LEU A 120 -11.67 -17.47 11.28
CA LEU A 120 -11.32 -16.13 10.84
C LEU A 120 -12.41 -15.53 9.94
N ILE A 121 -13.67 -15.93 10.06
CA ILE A 121 -14.76 -15.36 9.27
C ILE A 121 -15.35 -14.14 9.97
N ALA A 122 -15.66 -13.09 9.19
CA ALA A 122 -16.45 -11.94 9.61
C ALA A 122 -17.15 -11.32 8.39
N THR A 123 -18.28 -10.67 8.60
CA THR A 123 -18.97 -9.92 7.54
C THR A 123 -18.17 -8.67 7.14
N ARG A 124 -18.37 -8.16 5.93
CA ARG A 124 -17.79 -6.89 5.44
C ARG A 124 -18.10 -5.75 6.40
N ARG A 125 -19.33 -5.72 6.94
CA ARG A 125 -19.74 -4.72 7.92
C ARG A 125 -18.86 -4.77 9.17
N GLU A 126 -18.75 -5.93 9.81
CA GLU A 126 -17.95 -6.11 11.03
C GLU A 126 -16.47 -5.75 10.79
N ILE A 127 -15.91 -6.16 9.65
CA ILE A 127 -14.53 -5.85 9.26
C ILE A 127 -14.35 -4.33 9.12
N MET A 128 -15.21 -3.65 8.36
CA MET A 128 -15.10 -2.22 8.13
C MET A 128 -15.36 -1.41 9.40
N GLU A 129 -16.36 -1.77 10.21
CA GLU A 129 -16.65 -1.09 11.47
C GLU A 129 -15.48 -1.24 12.46
N GLN A 130 -14.90 -2.43 12.58
CA GLN A 130 -13.73 -2.66 13.44
C GLN A 130 -12.49 -1.91 12.93
N PHE A 131 -12.23 -1.93 11.62
CA PHE A 131 -11.15 -1.16 11.00
C PHE A 131 -11.29 0.35 11.25
N MET A 132 -12.50 0.89 11.05
CA MET A 132 -12.77 2.32 11.24
C MET A 132 -12.71 2.73 12.72
N LYS A 133 -13.12 1.86 13.63
CA LYS A 133 -12.96 2.04 15.09
C LYS A 133 -11.48 2.13 15.47
N ASP A 134 -10.66 1.22 14.96
CA ASP A 134 -9.21 1.21 15.23
C ASP A 134 -8.48 2.39 14.60
N LEU A 135 -8.97 2.86 13.45
CA LEU A 135 -8.52 4.12 12.85
C LEU A 135 -8.93 5.36 13.65
N ASN A 136 -9.82 5.30 14.64
CA ASN A 136 -10.21 6.48 15.42
C ASN A 136 -9.12 6.97 16.41
N GLN A 137 -7.90 6.49 16.24
CA GLN A 137 -6.71 6.93 16.97
C GLN A 137 -5.85 7.82 16.06
N ASP A 138 -4.88 8.53 16.61
CA ASP A 138 -3.92 9.27 15.80
C ASP A 138 -2.84 8.31 15.29
N ILE A 139 -3.05 7.82 14.06
CA ILE A 139 -2.38 6.68 13.46
C ILE A 139 -2.05 6.96 11.98
N THR A 140 -0.89 6.50 11.53
CA THR A 140 -0.49 6.58 10.11
C THR A 140 -0.87 5.30 9.37
N LEU A 141 -1.58 5.44 8.25
CA LEU A 141 -1.89 4.34 7.34
C LEU A 141 -0.65 3.94 6.52
N VAL A 142 -0.32 2.66 6.52
CA VAL A 142 0.82 2.09 5.80
C VAL A 142 0.34 0.91 4.96
N ALA A 143 0.73 0.85 3.69
CA ALA A 143 0.51 -0.32 2.84
C ALA A 143 1.51 -0.34 1.68
N HIS A 144 1.72 -1.51 1.06
CA HIS A 144 2.53 -1.65 -0.13
C HIS A 144 1.65 -1.46 -1.38
N ASN A 145 1.83 -0.36 -2.10
CA ASN A 145 0.86 0.11 -3.10
C ASN A 145 -0.47 0.59 -2.49
N LEU A 146 -0.38 1.33 -1.38
CA LEU A 146 -1.51 1.91 -0.62
C LEU A 146 -2.68 2.44 -1.44
N LYS A 147 -2.44 3.02 -2.62
CA LYS A 147 -3.50 3.52 -3.49
C LYS A 147 -4.54 2.44 -3.84
N TYR A 148 -4.12 1.18 -3.95
CA TYR A 148 -5.00 0.05 -4.25
C TYR A 148 -5.85 -0.31 -3.04
N ASP A 149 -5.23 -0.71 -1.93
CA ASP A 149 -5.92 -1.17 -0.71
C ASP A 149 -6.81 -0.08 -0.10
N TYR A 150 -6.35 1.18 -0.15
CA TYR A 150 -7.16 2.33 0.24
C TYR A 150 -8.49 2.40 -0.54
N LYS A 151 -8.46 2.12 -1.84
CA LYS A 151 -9.67 2.14 -2.68
C LYS A 151 -10.51 0.89 -2.50
N MET A 152 -9.92 -0.22 -2.11
CA MET A 152 -10.68 -1.40 -1.70
C MET A 152 -11.51 -1.09 -0.45
N VAL A 153 -10.93 -0.43 0.56
CA VAL A 153 -11.68 0.06 1.74
C VAL A 153 -12.82 0.98 1.31
N LEU A 154 -12.55 1.98 0.46
CA LEU A 154 -13.61 2.89 -0.02
C LEU A 154 -14.72 2.14 -0.79
N ALA A 155 -14.36 1.17 -1.62
CA ALA A 155 -15.32 0.37 -2.36
C ALA A 155 -16.24 -0.43 -1.41
N GLU A 156 -15.68 -1.07 -0.38
CA GLU A 156 -16.50 -1.82 0.59
C GLU A 156 -17.38 -0.90 1.43
N LEU A 157 -16.85 0.24 1.90
CA LEU A 157 -17.66 1.26 2.59
C LEU A 157 -18.84 1.74 1.73
N TYR A 158 -18.61 1.92 0.42
CA TYR A 158 -19.66 2.35 -0.50
C TYR A 158 -20.70 1.25 -0.72
N ARG A 159 -20.30 -0.02 -0.85
CA ARG A 159 -21.25 -1.16 -0.94
C ARG A 159 -22.11 -1.26 0.31
N LEU A 160 -21.52 -1.14 1.50
CA LEU A 160 -22.24 -1.16 2.77
C LEU A 160 -23.24 -0.01 2.90
N GLN A 161 -22.91 1.17 2.36
CA GLN A 161 -23.88 2.27 2.24
C GLN A 161 -25.07 1.89 1.35
N LEU A 162 -24.82 1.32 0.16
CA LEU A 162 -25.90 0.90 -0.74
C LEU A 162 -26.80 -0.16 -0.10
N GLU A 163 -26.21 -1.10 0.65
CA GLU A 163 -26.92 -2.20 1.31
C GLU A 163 -27.73 -1.72 2.53
N SER A 164 -27.22 -0.75 3.29
CA SER A 164 -27.91 -0.22 4.48
C SER A 164 -28.94 0.87 4.18
N GLY A 165 -28.82 1.55 3.04
CA GLY A 165 -29.61 2.74 2.73
C GLY A 165 -29.18 3.99 3.53
N ASP A 166 -28.17 3.88 4.40
CA ASP A 166 -27.61 5.02 5.13
C ASP A 166 -26.67 5.83 4.24
N SER A 167 -27.23 6.86 3.59
CA SER A 167 -26.51 7.79 2.72
C SER A 167 -25.34 8.55 3.39
N SER A 168 -25.25 8.50 4.73
CA SER A 168 -24.18 9.14 5.50
C SER A 168 -23.01 8.20 5.83
N PHE A 169 -23.22 6.87 5.72
CA PHE A 169 -22.25 5.87 6.12
C PHE A 169 -20.92 6.01 5.37
N PHE A 170 -20.96 6.12 4.03
CA PHE A 170 -19.74 6.29 3.24
C PHE A 170 -19.04 7.60 3.56
N ARG A 171 -19.75 8.73 3.54
CA ARG A 171 -19.16 10.07 3.72
C ARG A 171 -18.50 10.22 5.10
N THR A 172 -19.12 9.68 6.15
CA THR A 172 -18.57 9.72 7.51
C THR A 172 -17.25 8.97 7.59
N HIS A 173 -17.21 7.73 7.08
CA HIS A 173 -16.01 6.89 7.14
C HIS A 173 -14.92 7.34 6.16
N GLU A 174 -15.27 7.82 4.97
CA GLU A 174 -14.35 8.42 4.01
C GLU A 174 -13.62 9.63 4.62
N GLY A 175 -14.33 10.50 5.34
CA GLY A 175 -13.74 11.66 6.00
C GLY A 175 -12.66 11.26 7.02
N ILE A 176 -12.94 10.26 7.84
CA ILE A 176 -11.97 9.70 8.80
C ILE A 176 -10.75 9.14 8.05
N LEU A 177 -10.97 8.27 7.06
CA LEU A 177 -9.90 7.62 6.31
C LEU A 177 -9.01 8.63 5.54
N SER A 178 -9.64 9.66 4.97
CA SER A 178 -8.97 10.74 4.24
C SER A 178 -8.11 11.62 5.14
N SER A 179 -8.53 11.82 6.39
CA SER A 179 -7.80 12.62 7.39
C SER A 179 -6.48 11.98 7.86
N LYS A 180 -6.34 10.65 7.74
CA LYS A 180 -5.15 9.96 8.24
C LYS A 180 -3.91 10.24 7.39
N PRO A 181 -2.73 10.44 8.01
CA PRO A 181 -1.44 10.40 7.32
C PRO A 181 -1.28 9.06 6.58
N LYS A 182 -0.64 9.11 5.40
CA LYS A 182 -0.54 7.98 4.46
C LYS A 182 0.90 7.73 4.08
N TYR A 183 1.35 6.48 4.16
CA TYR A 183 2.68 6.04 3.78
C TYR A 183 2.62 4.83 2.85
N CYS A 184 3.01 5.02 1.60
CA CYS A 184 3.09 3.93 0.63
C CYS A 184 4.53 3.43 0.50
N THR A 185 4.81 2.22 0.99
CA THR A 185 6.18 1.67 0.98
C THR A 185 6.72 1.51 -0.45
N MET A 186 5.89 1.08 -1.40
CA MET A 186 6.24 1.01 -2.83
C MET A 186 6.67 2.37 -3.40
N CYS A 187 5.87 3.41 -3.17
CA CYS A 187 6.12 4.76 -3.69
C CYS A 187 7.38 5.40 -3.08
N VAL A 188 7.63 5.15 -1.80
CA VAL A 188 8.84 5.64 -1.13
C VAL A 188 10.06 4.87 -1.63
N ALA A 189 9.99 3.53 -1.68
CA ALA A 189 11.08 2.69 -2.15
C ALA A 189 11.50 3.01 -3.58
N GLN A 190 10.55 3.31 -4.49
CA GLN A 190 10.86 3.70 -5.86
C GLN A 190 11.73 4.97 -5.94
N LYS A 191 11.61 5.87 -4.96
CA LYS A 191 12.35 7.15 -4.92
C LYS A 191 13.61 7.07 -4.06
N ASP A 192 13.71 6.08 -3.18
CA ASP A 192 14.83 5.89 -2.28
C ASP A 192 16.05 5.31 -3.03
N LYS A 193 17.23 5.90 -2.84
CA LYS A 193 18.44 5.47 -3.56
C LYS A 193 18.94 4.08 -3.17
N LYS A 194 18.68 3.65 -1.94
CA LYS A 194 19.08 2.36 -1.37
C LYS A 194 18.03 1.27 -1.66
N ALA A 195 16.75 1.64 -1.77
CA ALA A 195 15.66 0.67 -1.98
C ALA A 195 15.18 0.55 -3.44
N LYS A 196 15.50 1.51 -4.32
CA LYS A 196 15.04 1.48 -5.72
C LYS A 196 15.47 0.22 -6.46
N ILE A 197 14.56 -0.29 -7.28
CA ILE A 197 14.77 -1.45 -8.14
C ILE A 197 14.79 -1.01 -9.59
N LYS A 198 15.81 -1.47 -10.32
CA LYS A 198 16.00 -1.16 -11.74
C LYS A 198 15.35 -2.23 -12.60
N ALA A 199 14.62 -1.81 -13.62
CA ALA A 199 14.16 -2.66 -14.70
C ALA A 199 14.77 -2.22 -16.03
N ARG A 200 15.01 -3.17 -16.94
CA ARG A 200 15.48 -2.89 -18.30
C ARG A 200 14.28 -2.78 -19.23
N GLY A 201 14.09 -1.60 -19.82
CA GLY A 201 13.12 -1.36 -20.87
C GLY A 201 13.78 -1.14 -22.23
N GLN A 202 12.97 -0.87 -23.25
CA GLN A 202 13.43 -0.58 -24.62
C GLN A 202 14.40 0.60 -24.71
N TYR A 203 14.27 1.59 -23.79
CA TYR A 203 15.08 2.81 -23.76
C TYR A 203 16.17 2.80 -22.67
N GLY A 204 16.48 1.63 -22.10
CA GLY A 204 17.50 1.46 -21.06
C GLY A 204 16.94 1.17 -19.66
N LEU A 205 17.77 1.41 -18.65
CA LEU A 205 17.42 1.14 -17.24
C LEU A 205 16.53 2.25 -16.69
N TRP A 206 15.45 1.87 -16.02
CA TRP A 206 14.54 2.81 -15.33
C TRP A 206 14.22 2.32 -13.91
N ASP A 207 13.85 3.25 -13.03
CA ASP A 207 13.45 2.95 -11.65
C ASP A 207 11.99 2.51 -11.61
N LYS A 208 11.77 1.20 -11.46
CA LYS A 208 10.42 0.65 -11.39
C LYS A 208 9.86 0.68 -9.98
N PRO A 209 8.53 0.77 -9.82
CA PRO A 209 7.91 0.45 -8.55
C PRO A 209 8.29 -1.00 -8.19
N PRO A 210 8.89 -1.24 -7.01
CA PRO A 210 9.24 -2.60 -6.61
C PRO A 210 7.97 -3.37 -6.27
N LYS A 211 7.95 -4.68 -6.53
CA LYS A 211 6.99 -5.56 -5.85
C LYS A 211 7.37 -5.70 -4.38
N LEU A 212 6.44 -6.17 -3.55
CA LEU A 212 6.67 -6.36 -2.13
C LEU A 212 7.81 -7.34 -1.87
N GLU A 213 7.76 -8.53 -2.50
CA GLU A 213 8.80 -9.56 -2.43
C GLU A 213 10.19 -9.04 -2.86
N GLU A 214 10.25 -8.17 -3.86
CA GLU A 214 11.50 -7.63 -4.38
C GLU A 214 12.09 -6.59 -3.44
N LEU A 215 11.24 -5.74 -2.86
CA LEU A 215 11.63 -4.77 -1.84
C LEU A 215 12.12 -5.50 -0.58
N TYR A 216 11.42 -6.58 -0.20
CA TYR A 216 11.82 -7.42 0.91
C TYR A 216 13.20 -8.03 0.66
N ASN A 217 13.39 -8.72 -0.47
CA ASN A 217 14.68 -9.28 -0.85
C ASN A 217 15.79 -8.22 -0.93
N LYS A 218 15.47 -7.00 -1.37
CA LYS A 218 16.42 -5.89 -1.37
C LYS A 218 16.93 -5.55 0.04
N PHE A 219 16.09 -5.66 1.06
CA PHE A 219 16.46 -5.34 2.45
C PHE A 219 17.03 -6.52 3.22
N PHE A 220 16.56 -7.74 2.96
CA PHE A 220 16.91 -8.92 3.75
C PHE A 220 17.84 -9.88 3.02
N GLY A 221 18.05 -9.72 1.72
CA GLY A 221 18.96 -10.55 0.93
C GLY A 221 18.43 -11.97 0.67
N TYR A 222 17.15 -12.21 0.96
CA TYR A 222 16.44 -13.44 0.61
C TYR A 222 14.99 -13.16 0.23
N MET A 223 14.39 -14.05 -0.56
CA MET A 223 12.98 -14.00 -0.92
C MET A 223 12.12 -14.61 0.20
N PRO A 224 10.98 -14.01 0.55
CA PRO A 224 10.03 -14.68 1.44
C PRO A 224 9.49 -15.97 0.80
N ILE A 225 8.93 -16.88 1.60
CA ILE A 225 8.28 -18.11 1.09
C ILE A 225 7.11 -17.69 0.17
N SER A 226 7.26 -17.94 -1.12
CA SER A 226 6.33 -17.47 -2.16
C SER A 226 4.92 -18.01 -1.99
N ASP A 227 4.79 -19.25 -1.53
CA ASP A 227 3.51 -19.95 -1.40
C ASP A 227 2.64 -19.37 -0.27
N ASN A 228 3.26 -18.61 0.63
CA ASN A 228 2.61 -17.94 1.74
C ASN A 228 2.37 -16.45 1.47
N LEU A 229 2.93 -15.89 0.38
CA LEU A 229 2.50 -14.59 -0.12
C LEU A 229 1.09 -14.71 -0.71
N HIS A 230 0.42 -13.58 -0.89
CA HIS A 230 -1.01 -13.54 -1.24
C HIS A 230 -1.90 -14.03 -0.10
N ASN A 231 -1.46 -13.70 1.11
CA ASN A 231 -2.23 -13.79 2.34
C ASN A 231 -2.10 -12.44 3.01
N SER A 232 -3.22 -11.73 3.11
CA SER A 232 -3.22 -10.31 3.50
C SER A 232 -2.57 -10.05 4.87
N LEU A 233 -2.58 -11.01 5.81
CA LEU A 233 -1.84 -10.86 7.08
C LEU A 233 -0.33 -10.99 6.87
N ILE A 234 0.10 -11.99 6.10
CA ILE A 234 1.53 -12.20 5.80
C ILE A 234 2.08 -11.01 5.01
N ASP A 235 1.33 -10.53 4.02
CA ASP A 235 1.69 -9.34 3.24
C ASP A 235 1.73 -8.07 4.10
N SER A 236 0.84 -7.94 5.10
CA SER A 236 0.90 -6.88 6.12
C SER A 236 2.17 -6.96 6.98
N ILE A 237 2.57 -8.16 7.42
CA ILE A 237 3.80 -8.37 8.20
C ILE A 237 5.03 -8.04 7.35
N VAL A 238 5.12 -8.56 6.13
CA VAL A 238 6.21 -8.29 5.17
C VAL A 238 6.29 -6.79 4.88
N THR A 239 5.14 -6.11 4.73
CA THR A 239 5.05 -4.66 4.56
C THR A 239 5.55 -3.90 5.77
N LEU A 240 5.19 -4.30 7.00
CA LEU A 240 5.67 -3.68 8.24
C LEU A 240 7.20 -3.76 8.33
N ARG A 241 7.79 -4.91 7.99
CA ARG A 241 9.24 -5.10 7.93
C ARG A 241 9.92 -4.17 6.94
N CYS A 242 9.37 -4.06 5.73
CA CYS A 242 9.88 -3.16 4.70
C CYS A 242 9.72 -1.69 5.10
N PHE A 243 8.60 -1.33 5.71
CA PHE A 243 8.34 0.00 6.24
C PHE A 243 9.41 0.40 7.25
N TYR A 244 9.72 -0.47 8.20
CA TYR A 244 10.72 -0.22 9.23
C TYR A 244 12.11 0.06 8.64
N ARG A 245 12.54 -0.73 7.64
CA ARG A 245 13.82 -0.52 6.93
C ARG A 245 13.85 0.78 6.13
N LEU A 246 12.71 1.20 5.57
CA LEU A 246 12.60 2.46 4.85
C LEU A 246 12.71 3.67 5.80
N VAL A 247 12.03 3.63 6.94
CA VAL A 247 12.04 4.77 7.89
C VAL A 247 13.31 4.84 8.73
N ASN A 248 13.95 3.71 9.04
CA ASN A 248 15.13 3.63 9.89
C ASN A 248 16.46 3.50 9.12
N SER A 249 16.50 3.76 7.81
CA SER A 249 17.74 3.69 7.01
C SER A 249 18.94 4.31 7.75
N PRO A 250 20.07 3.58 7.92
CA PRO A 250 21.06 3.93 8.93
C PRO A 250 21.56 5.36 8.73
N PRO A 251 21.70 6.15 9.81
CA PRO A 251 22.31 7.46 9.74
C PRO A 251 23.72 7.31 9.16
N LYS A 252 24.13 8.29 8.35
CA LYS A 252 25.46 8.32 7.71
C LYS A 252 26.63 8.40 8.70
N THR A 253 26.36 8.48 10.00
CA THR A 253 27.36 8.56 11.05
C THR A 253 26.81 7.84 12.27
N ALA A 254 27.62 6.95 12.83
CA ALA A 254 27.37 6.32 14.12
C ALA A 254 27.09 7.39 15.17
N LEU A 255 25.82 7.51 15.56
CA LEU A 255 25.38 8.19 16.78
C LEU A 255 24.43 7.23 17.51
N CYS A 256 24.49 7.33 18.84
CA CYS A 256 24.37 6.28 19.85
C CYS A 256 23.11 5.38 19.85
N GLY A 257 23.33 4.13 20.27
CA GLY A 257 22.32 3.11 20.56
C GLY A 257 22.81 1.72 20.20
N VAL A 258 23.64 1.11 21.05
CA VAL A 258 24.17 -0.24 20.85
C VAL A 258 23.02 -1.26 20.95
N GLY A 259 22.82 -2.05 19.90
CA GLY A 259 22.33 -3.43 20.02
C GLY A 259 20.85 -3.67 20.28
N ALA A 260 19.94 -2.70 20.10
CA ALA A 260 18.53 -3.04 20.04
C ALA A 260 18.24 -3.75 18.70
N PRO A 261 17.67 -4.96 18.71
CA PRO A 261 17.31 -5.61 17.47
C PRO A 261 16.26 -4.76 16.74
N ASP A 262 16.30 -4.84 15.41
CA ASP A 262 15.19 -4.46 14.53
C ASP A 262 13.90 -5.13 15.04
N VAL A 263 12.71 -4.82 14.49
CA VAL A 263 11.40 -5.40 14.93
C VAL A 263 11.44 -6.92 15.18
N TYR A 264 12.41 -7.60 14.58
CA TYR A 264 12.72 -9.02 14.67
C TYR A 264 12.94 -9.62 16.06
N LEU A 265 13.37 -8.91 17.11
CA LEU A 265 13.65 -9.57 18.40
C LEU A 265 13.28 -8.78 19.67
N VAL A 266 12.78 -7.55 19.57
CA VAL A 266 11.98 -7.02 20.68
C VAL A 266 10.57 -7.53 20.42
N ALA A 267 10.20 -8.60 21.13
CA ALA A 267 8.81 -9.01 21.21
C ALA A 267 8.00 -7.79 21.65
N GLY A 268 7.30 -7.18 20.70
CA GLY A 268 6.11 -6.44 21.06
C GLY A 268 5.21 -7.40 21.77
N GLU A 269 4.81 -7.08 22.99
CA GLU A 269 3.74 -7.84 23.60
C GLU A 269 2.46 -7.58 22.79
N PRO A 270 1.75 -8.64 22.36
CA PRO A 270 0.43 -8.50 21.79
C PRO A 270 -0.45 -7.65 22.70
N MET A 271 -1.19 -6.68 22.14
CA MET A 271 -2.18 -5.89 22.88
C MET A 271 -3.47 -6.71 23.11
N GLY A 272 -3.34 -8.01 23.41
CA GLY A 272 -4.42 -8.99 23.52
C GLY A 272 -3.99 -10.40 23.10
N PRO A 273 -4.85 -11.42 23.25
CA PRO A 273 -4.52 -12.77 22.81
C PRO A 273 -4.34 -12.85 21.29
N VAL A 274 -3.30 -13.54 20.84
CA VAL A 274 -3.05 -13.87 19.43
C VAL A 274 -2.75 -15.36 19.32
N GLU A 275 -3.19 -15.98 18.22
CA GLU A 275 -2.90 -17.40 17.93
C GLU A 275 -1.41 -17.61 17.63
N LYS A 276 -0.80 -16.65 16.94
CA LYS A 276 0.59 -16.66 16.51
C LYS A 276 1.15 -15.25 16.58
N THR A 277 2.34 -15.10 17.13
CA THR A 277 3.08 -13.84 17.22
C THR A 277 3.67 -13.46 15.85
N ILE A 278 3.99 -12.18 15.66
CA ILE A 278 4.70 -11.71 14.44
C ILE A 278 6.02 -12.47 14.26
N GLN A 279 6.73 -12.78 15.35
CA GLN A 279 7.99 -13.52 15.33
C GLN A 279 7.81 -14.94 14.80
N GLU A 280 6.75 -15.63 15.24
CA GLU A 280 6.44 -16.97 14.75
C GLU A 280 6.05 -16.94 13.26
N TYR A 281 5.27 -15.96 12.80
CA TYR A 281 5.00 -15.78 11.36
C TYR A 281 6.28 -15.57 10.57
N ILE A 282 7.18 -14.72 11.08
CA ILE A 282 8.47 -14.44 10.44
C ILE A 282 9.30 -15.72 10.31
N GLN A 283 9.39 -16.52 11.37
CA GLN A 283 10.23 -17.72 11.41
C GLN A 283 9.65 -18.87 10.59
N GLN A 284 8.33 -19.05 10.62
CA GLN A 284 7.68 -20.26 10.11
C GLN A 284 7.06 -20.06 8.72
N ASP A 285 6.50 -18.87 8.44
CA ASP A 285 5.71 -18.65 7.22
C ASP A 285 6.37 -17.71 6.22
N ILE A 286 7.29 -16.85 6.67
CA ILE A 286 7.94 -15.86 5.79
C ILE A 286 9.36 -16.29 5.44
N THR A 287 10.14 -16.79 6.41
CA THR A 287 11.57 -17.06 6.23
C THR A 287 11.79 -18.50 5.77
N PRO A 288 12.49 -18.71 4.63
CA PRO A 288 12.80 -20.06 4.18
C PRO A 288 13.60 -20.84 5.23
N PRO A 289 13.39 -22.17 5.35
CA PRO A 289 14.13 -23.00 6.32
C PRO A 289 15.65 -22.84 6.18
N GLY A 290 16.34 -22.71 7.32
CA GLY A 290 17.79 -22.52 7.36
C GLY A 290 18.29 -21.11 7.00
N THR A 291 17.39 -20.16 6.76
CA THR A 291 17.74 -18.75 6.53
C THR A 291 17.63 -17.95 7.84
N ASP A 292 18.59 -17.06 8.10
CA ASP A 292 18.47 -16.11 9.21
C ASP A 292 17.34 -15.10 8.92
N PRO A 293 16.28 -15.03 9.74
CA PRO A 293 15.18 -14.11 9.53
C PRO A 293 15.59 -12.63 9.56
N ASN A 294 16.75 -12.28 10.13
CA ASN A 294 17.27 -10.91 10.11
C ASN A 294 17.83 -10.51 8.74
N GLY A 295 18.21 -11.48 7.91
CA GLY A 295 18.78 -11.26 6.59
C GLY A 295 20.12 -10.51 6.62
N VAL A 296 20.46 -9.86 5.50
CA VAL A 296 21.69 -9.10 5.34
C VAL A 296 21.61 -7.72 6.02
N GLY A 297 22.73 -7.25 6.57
CA GLY A 297 22.88 -5.87 7.07
C GLY A 297 22.58 -5.64 8.55
N GLY A 298 22.40 -6.70 9.34
CA GLY A 298 22.23 -6.64 10.79
C GLY A 298 20.99 -5.87 11.25
N PRO A 299 20.73 -5.80 12.57
CA PRO A 299 19.64 -5.02 13.12
C PRO A 299 19.86 -3.51 12.93
N VAL A 300 18.77 -2.78 12.68
CA VAL A 300 18.78 -1.32 12.49
C VAL A 300 18.25 -0.65 13.75
N ALA A 301 19.05 0.21 14.38
CA ALA A 301 18.64 0.94 15.56
C ALA A 301 17.56 1.99 15.22
N VAL A 302 16.52 2.08 16.06
CA VAL A 302 15.45 3.07 15.94
C VAL A 302 15.90 4.40 16.52
N CYS A 303 15.76 5.48 15.74
CA CYS A 303 15.79 6.82 16.30
C CYS A 303 14.36 7.39 16.20
N VAL A 304 13.68 7.39 17.34
CA VAL A 304 12.24 7.67 17.47
C VAL A 304 11.87 9.12 17.10
N GLU A 305 12.78 10.08 17.28
CA GLU A 305 12.46 11.51 17.22
C GLU A 305 12.08 12.06 15.83
N THR A 306 12.23 11.28 14.73
CA THR A 306 12.12 11.85 13.36
C THR A 306 11.12 11.15 12.41
N ILE A 307 10.46 10.07 12.81
CA ILE A 307 9.85 9.13 11.85
C ILE A 307 8.62 9.71 11.10
N LEU A 308 7.82 10.58 11.74
CA LEU A 308 6.54 11.05 11.18
C LEU A 308 6.40 12.59 11.13
N GLY A 309 7.50 13.33 11.29
CA GLY A 309 7.51 14.79 11.28
C GLY A 309 7.15 15.43 9.93
N GLY A 310 5.85 15.51 9.63
CA GLY A 310 5.19 16.65 8.96
C GLY A 310 5.60 17.04 7.54
N LYS A 311 6.51 16.33 6.85
CA LYS A 311 6.74 16.59 5.43
C LYS A 311 5.70 15.86 4.61
N ASN A 312 4.55 16.52 4.45
CA ASN A 312 3.70 16.34 3.28
C ASN A 312 4.60 16.16 2.06
N ILE A 313 4.65 14.94 1.52
CA ILE A 313 5.28 14.69 0.22
C ILE A 313 4.36 15.38 -0.79
N ARG A 314 4.58 16.69 -0.95
CA ARG A 314 4.03 17.46 -2.05
C ARG A 314 4.56 16.77 -3.30
N LEU A 315 3.68 16.05 -4.00
CA LEU A 315 3.89 15.67 -5.38
C LEU A 315 4.28 16.95 -6.11
N THR A 316 5.57 17.13 -6.36
CA THR A 316 6.07 18.30 -7.07
C THR A 316 5.42 18.25 -8.44
N ARG A 317 4.42 19.11 -8.66
CA ARG A 317 3.95 19.51 -9.99
C ARG A 317 5.20 19.70 -10.83
N THR A 318 5.36 18.86 -11.83
CA THR A 318 6.33 19.08 -12.89
C THR A 318 6.15 20.53 -13.35
N ARG A 319 7.14 21.37 -13.07
CA ARG A 319 7.24 22.69 -13.69
C ARG A 319 7.24 22.42 -15.18
N ARG A 320 6.09 22.63 -15.83
CA ARG A 320 6.02 22.84 -17.28
C ARG A 320 6.97 24.00 -17.55
N THR A 321 8.17 23.70 -18.02
CA THR A 321 8.97 24.65 -18.76
C THR A 321 8.09 25.09 -19.92
N ARG A 322 7.59 26.31 -19.80
CA ARG A 322 6.84 27.00 -20.83
C ARG A 322 7.84 27.25 -21.96
N MET A 323 7.98 26.29 -22.87
CA MET A 323 8.57 26.55 -24.18
C MET A 323 7.65 27.56 -24.85
N THR A 324 7.98 28.83 -24.73
CA THR A 324 7.40 29.89 -25.53
C THR A 324 7.77 29.59 -26.99
N ARG A 325 6.79 29.13 -27.75
CA ARG A 325 6.76 29.23 -29.22
C ARG A 325 7.05 30.69 -29.58
N ARG A 326 8.30 30.99 -29.94
CA ARG A 326 8.62 32.17 -30.77
C ARG A 326 8.96 31.67 -32.17
N THR A 327 7.89 31.66 -32.96
CA THR A 327 7.83 32.04 -34.38
C THR A 327 9.03 31.69 -35.26
N ARG A 328 8.79 30.65 -36.05
CA ARG A 328 9.43 30.33 -37.32
C ARG A 328 8.98 31.34 -38.39
N ARG A 329 9.49 32.57 -38.33
CA ARG A 329 9.47 33.63 -39.37
C ARG A 329 10.61 34.60 -38.99
N ASP A 330 11.32 35.14 -39.98
CA ASP A 330 12.52 36.00 -39.86
C ASP A 330 13.90 35.37 -40.14
N LYS A 331 13.94 34.27 -40.90
CA LYS A 331 15.16 33.81 -41.61
C LYS A 331 15.22 34.19 -43.10
N LYS A 332 14.40 35.16 -43.54
CA LYS A 332 14.43 35.71 -44.90
C LYS A 332 14.33 37.24 -44.86
N GLN A 333 15.36 37.93 -44.35
CA GLN A 333 15.61 39.36 -44.63
C GLN A 333 16.90 39.88 -43.96
N LYS A 334 18.04 39.23 -44.17
CA LYS A 334 19.37 39.86 -43.94
C LYS A 334 20.40 39.50 -45.01
N THR A 335 19.94 39.16 -46.21
CA THR A 335 20.69 39.36 -47.46
C THR A 335 20.25 40.70 -48.04
N HIS A 336 21.22 41.54 -48.41
CA HIS A 336 21.09 42.97 -48.76
C HIS A 336 21.03 43.95 -47.58
N ARG A 337 22.21 44.30 -47.04
CA ARG A 337 22.73 45.68 -47.20
C ARG A 337 24.13 45.81 -46.61
N LYS A 338 24.98 46.50 -47.38
CA LYS A 338 26.32 47.05 -47.08
C LYS A 338 27.54 46.15 -47.34
N LYS A 339 27.81 45.98 -48.64
CA LYS A 339 29.13 46.30 -49.21
C LYS A 339 29.43 47.79 -49.02
N TYR A 340 30.73 48.10 -48.96
CA TYR A 340 31.44 49.39 -49.11
C TYR A 340 31.97 50.11 -47.86
N SER A 341 33.26 50.45 -48.00
CA SER A 341 34.10 51.39 -47.25
C SER A 341 34.64 50.92 -45.89
N SER A 342 35.94 51.01 -45.56
CA SER A 342 37.13 51.48 -46.28
C SER A 342 38.38 51.21 -45.42
N ARG A 343 39.54 51.20 -46.10
CA ARG A 343 40.93 51.19 -45.64
C ARG A 343 41.26 52.00 -44.38
N ARG A 344 42.36 51.58 -43.72
CA ARG A 344 43.38 52.28 -42.88
C ARG A 344 43.53 51.51 -41.57
N ARG A 345 44.70 51.08 -41.09
CA ARG A 345 46.11 51.22 -41.47
C ARG A 345 46.81 49.94 -41.02
#